data_AF-X1K153-F1
#
_entry.id   AF-X1K153-F1
#
_cell.length_a   1.000
_cell.length_b   1.000
_cell.length_c   1.000
_cell.angle_alpha   90.00
_cell.angle_beta   90.00
_cell.angle_gamma   90.00
#
_symmetry.space_group_name_H-M   'P 1'
#
loop_
_entity.id
_entity.type
_entity.pdbx_description
1 polymer ?
#
loop_
_entity_poly.entity_id
_entity_poly.type
_entity_poly.pdbx_seq_one_letter_code
_entity_poly.pdbx_strand_id
1 'polypeptide(L)' 'MAVTQGDNRNVMAAQIAKHIFNVPRVVCRIYDPLRRELYETLGLEAISPTTIFAQILKDELYK' A
#
# COMPACT_ATOMS: atom_id res chain seq x y z
N MET A 1 -4.67 -5.25 -8.17
CA MET A 1 -4.14 -5.06 -6.79
C MET A 1 -3.08 -6.11 -6.50
N ALA A 2 -2.08 -5.81 -5.67
CA ALA A 2 -1.02 -6.75 -5.32
C ALA A 2 -0.91 -6.91 -3.80
N VAL A 3 -1.25 -8.10 -3.28
CA VAL A 3 -1.48 -8.33 -1.84
C VAL A 3 -0.79 -9.60 -1.31
N THR A 4 0.31 -10.00 -1.94
CA THR A 4 1.10 -11.15 -1.49
C THR A 4 1.85 -10.83 -0.20
N GLN A 5 2.43 -11.85 0.44
CA GLN A 5 3.29 -11.71 1.62
C GLN A 5 4.51 -10.80 1.40
N GLY A 6 5.00 -10.65 0.15
CA GLY A 6 6.22 -9.92 -0.15
C GLY A 6 5.97 -8.49 -0.63
N ASP A 7 6.33 -7.50 0.18
CA ASP A 7 6.12 -6.09 -0.15
C ASP A 7 6.85 -5.66 -1.42
N ASN A 8 8.11 -6.06 -1.60
CA ASN A 8 8.87 -5.76 -2.83
C ASN A 8 8.19 -6.33 -4.08
N ARG A 9 7.60 -7.53 -3.99
CA ARG A 9 6.83 -8.13 -5.09
C ARG A 9 5.57 -7.33 -5.37
N ASN A 10 4.87 -6.89 -4.33
CA ASN A 10 3.66 -6.10 -4.48
C ASN A 10 3.95 -4.73 -5.12
N VAL A 11 5.02 -4.06 -4.69
CA VAL A 11 5.46 -2.77 -5.25
C VAL A 11 5.88 -2.92 -6.70
N MET A 12 6.71 -3.92 -7.02
CA MET A 12 7.15 -4.19 -8.39
C MET A 12 5.96 -4.47 -9.32
N ALA A 13 5.05 -5.35 -8.91
CA ALA A 13 3.85 -5.65 -9.67
C ALA A 13 2.96 -4.42 -9.86
N ALA A 14 2.85 -3.58 -8.83
CA ALA A 14 2.05 -2.36 -8.88
C ALA A 14 2.64 -1.31 -9.84
N GLN A 15 3.96 -1.14 -9.84
CA GLN A 15 4.65 -0.26 -10.79
C GLN A 15 4.54 -0.74 -12.23
N ILE A 16 4.67 -2.05 -12.47
CA ILE A 16 4.45 -2.62 -13.81
C ILE A 16 3.03 -2.31 -14.28
N ALA A 17 2.01 -2.58 -13.45
CA ALA A 17 0.63 -2.27 -13.78
C ALA A 17 0.41 -0.77 -14.06
N LYS A 18 0.96 0.12 -13.23
CA LYS A 18 0.79 1.57 -13.35
C LYS A 18 1.50 2.16 -14.57
N HIS A 19 2.76 1.80 -14.80
CA HIS A 19 3.63 2.49 -15.76
C HIS A 19 3.75 1.76 -17.10
N ILE A 20 3.70 0.43 -17.13
CA ILE A 20 3.81 -0.34 -18.37
C ILE A 20 2.43 -0.54 -18.99
N PHE A 21 1.47 -0.94 -18.17
CA PHE A 21 0.09 -1.22 -18.62
C PHE A 21 -0.86 -0.03 -18.48
N ASN A 22 -0.36 1.13 -18.03
CA ASN A 22 -1.13 2.37 -17.89
C ASN A 22 -2.44 2.19 -17.08
N VAL A 23 -2.44 1.30 -16.08
CA VAL A 23 -3.62 1.09 -15.25
C VAL A 23 -3.87 2.35 -14.41
N PRO A 24 -5.05 2.97 -14.50
CA PRO A 24 -5.29 4.31 -13.92
C PRO A 24 -5.16 4.30 -12.39
N ARG A 25 -5.59 3.22 -11.73
CA ARG A 25 -5.52 3.08 -10.27
C ARG A 25 -4.98 1.71 -9.89
N VAL A 26 -3.95 1.69 -9.06
CA VAL A 26 -3.30 0.46 -8.59
C VAL A 26 -3.11 0.56 -7.09
N VAL A 27 -3.54 -0.49 -6.39
CA VAL A 27 -3.43 -0.62 -4.94
C VAL A 27 -2.52 -1.80 -4.59
N CYS A 28 -1.62 -1.62 -3.64
CA CYS A 28 -0.75 -2.67 -3.13
C CYS A 28 -0.70 -2.71 -1.60
N ARG A 29 -0.45 -3.90 -1.05
CA ARG A 29 -0.28 -4.12 0.39
C ARG A 29 1.19 -4.00 0.78
N ILE A 30 1.48 -3.27 1.85
CA ILE A 30 2.84 -3.06 2.37
C ILE A 30 2.81 -3.10 3.89
N TYR A 31 3.70 -3.86 4.53
CA TYR A 31 3.80 -3.87 5.99
C TYR A 31 4.51 -2.65 6.55
N ASP A 32 5.62 -2.23 5.94
CA ASP A 32 6.47 -1.14 6.42
C ASP A 32 5.83 0.24 6.16
N PRO A 33 5.26 0.91 7.18
CA PRO A 33 4.61 2.20 7.00
C PRO A 33 5.63 3.34 6.84
N LEU A 34 6.91 3.15 7.22
CA LEU A 34 7.94 4.20 7.11
C LEU A 34 8.27 4.51 5.66
N ARG A 35 7.97 3.59 4.75
CA ARG A 35 8.20 3.76 3.32
C ARG A 35 7.00 4.33 2.58
N ARG A 36 5.93 4.71 3.29
CA ARG A 36 4.70 5.25 2.69
C ARG A 36 4.97 6.40 1.73
N GLU A 37 5.78 7.36 2.16
CA GLU A 37 6.12 8.55 1.35
C GLU A 37 6.82 8.15 0.04
N LEU A 38 7.74 7.18 0.09
CA LEU A 38 8.37 6.61 -1.10
C LEU A 38 7.31 6.04 -2.05
N TYR A 39 6.34 5.25 -1.57
CA TYR A 39 5.34 4.65 -2.44
C TYR A 39 4.35 5.67 -3.02
N GLU A 40 4.02 6.71 -2.25
CA GLU A 40 3.20 7.83 -2.73
C GLU A 40 3.93 8.60 -3.83
N THR A 41 5.24 8.83 -3.72
CA THR A 41 6.04 9.46 -4.81
C THR A 41 6.09 8.61 -6.08
N LEU A 42 5.94 7.28 -5.97
CA LEU A 42 5.83 6.37 -7.11
C LEU A 42 4.41 6.32 -7.71
N GLY A 43 3.47 7.11 -7.18
CA GLY A 43 2.07 7.16 -7.64
C GLY A 43 1.28 5.89 -7.31
N LEU A 44 1.69 5.15 -6.28
CA LEU A 44 1.06 3.92 -5.83
C LEU A 44 0.20 4.17 -4.59
N GLU A 45 -1.03 3.65 -4.59
CA GLU A 45 -1.85 3.56 -3.37
C GLU A 45 -1.37 2.37 -2.53
N ALA A 46 -0.63 2.63 -1.47
CA ALA A 46 -0.16 1.62 -0.53
C ALA A 46 -1.08 1.52 0.70
N ILE A 47 -1.52 0.30 1.02
CA ILE A 47 -2.28 0.01 2.24
C ILE A 47 -1.40 -0.79 3.20
N SER A 48 -1.23 -0.26 4.41
CA SER A 48 -0.60 -0.99 5.51
C SER A 48 -1.64 -1.58 6.46
N PRO A 49 -1.74 -2.92 6.57
CA PRO A 49 -2.61 -3.57 7.55
C PRO A 49 -2.33 -3.10 8.98
N THR A 50 -1.06 -2.83 9.30
CA THR A 50 -0.63 -2.34 10.62
C THR A 50 -1.24 -0.97 10.91
N THR A 51 -1.13 -0.03 9.96
CA THR A 51 -1.71 1.32 10.12
C THR A 51 -3.23 1.28 10.18
N ILE A 52 -3.87 0.46 9.34
CA ILE A 52 -5.34 0.31 9.34
C ILE A 52 -5.81 -0.27 10.67
N PHE A 53 -5.16 -1.33 11.16
CA PHE A 53 -5.54 -1.95 12.43
C PHE A 53 -5.33 -1.01 13.62
N ALA A 54 -4.22 -0.28 13.65
CA ALA A 54 -3.97 0.73 14.68
C ALA A 54 -5.04 1.84 14.65
N GLN A 55 -5.48 2.27 13.47
CA GLN A 55 -6.55 3.26 13.33
C GLN A 55 -7.89 2.72 13.85
N ILE A 56 -8.25 1.48 13.50
CA ILE A 56 -9.47 0.83 13.99
C ILE A 56 -9.47 0.75 15.52
N LEU A 57 -8.34 0.33 16.12
CA LEU A 57 -8.21 0.27 17.57
C LEU A 57 -8.33 1.65 18.21
N LYS A 58 -7.70 2.67 17.61
CA LYS A 58 -7.81 4.05 18.07
C LYS A 58 -9.26 4.52 18.04
N ASP A 59 -9.97 4.30 16.94
CA ASP A 59 -11.35 4.74 16.79
C ASP A 59 -12.28 4.07 17.81
N GLU A 60 -12.02 2.82 18.18
CA GLU A 60 -12.80 2.11 19.19
C GLU A 60 -12.47 2.57 20.63
N LEU A 61 -11.22 2.97 20.91
CA LEU A 61 -10.81 3.48 22.22
C LEU A 61 -11.31 4.90 22.50
N TYR A 62 -11.52 5.71 21.46
CA TYR A 62 -11.96 7.11 21.56
C TYR A 62 -13.40 7.35 21.11
N LYS A 63 -14.18 6.27 20.94
CA LYS A 63 -15.64 6.31 20.86
C LYS A 63 -16.26 6.68 22.20
#